data_AF-A0A917RWQ8-F1
#
_entry.id   AF-A0A917RWQ8-F1
#
_cell.length_a   1.000
_cell.length_b   1.000
_cell.length_c   1.000
_cell.angle_alpha   90.00
_cell.angle_beta   90.00
_cell.angle_gamma   90.00
#
_symmetry.space_group_name_H-M   'P 1'
#
loop_
_entity.id
_entity.type
_entity.pdbx_description
1 polymer ?
#
loop_
_entity_poly.entity_id
_entity_poly.type
_entity_poly.pdbx_seq_one_letter_code
_entity_poly.pdbx_strand_id
1 'polypeptide(L)'
;MNLKQSGMTLIEVIAAIALLSVMILTFAYVFIQSQQVTTDNGAKLTALQLTQKKLSEVLGAGTLPGKSPSAPTSPTAAPGNTDYFIESNDLGLPNGYDTYVYILKTIGGTGAIPVVVRTYYGTKYVELYNYYTTNSN
;
A
#
# COMPACT_ATOMS: atom_id res chain seq x y z
N MET A 1 -18.47 65.37 17.36
CA MET A 1 -17.96 64.95 16.04
C MET A 1 -18.57 63.57 15.76
N ASN A 2 -19.67 63.51 15.01
CA ASN A 2 -20.38 62.26 14.75
C ASN A 2 -19.71 61.55 13.57
N LEU A 3 -19.05 60.43 13.84
CA LEU A 3 -18.54 59.52 12.81
C LEU A 3 -19.74 58.96 12.04
N LYS A 4 -19.88 59.37 10.78
CA LYS A 4 -20.89 58.86 9.86
C LYS A 4 -20.67 57.35 9.70
N GLN A 5 -21.52 56.54 10.33
CA GLN A 5 -21.46 55.08 10.21
C GLN A 5 -21.91 54.73 8.78
N SER A 6 -20.96 54.43 7.90
CA SER A 6 -21.26 53.97 6.55
C SER A 6 -21.75 52.53 6.67
N GLY A 7 -23.06 52.32 6.51
CA GLY A 7 -23.65 50.98 6.49
C GLY A 7 -23.11 50.19 5.30
N MET A 8 -22.85 48.89 5.51
CA MET A 8 -22.40 47.99 4.45
C MET A 8 -23.50 47.85 3.40
N THR A 9 -23.17 48.06 2.14
CA THR A 9 -24.12 47.91 1.03
C THR A 9 -24.40 46.43 0.77
N LEU A 10 -25.59 46.11 0.25
CA LEU A 10 -25.96 44.72 -0.07
C LEU A 10 -24.97 44.09 -1.07
N ILE A 11 -24.44 44.88 -2.01
CA ILE A 11 -23.45 44.43 -2.98
C ILE A 11 -22.13 44.05 -2.31
N GLU A 12 -21.67 44.80 -1.31
CA GLU A 12 -20.45 44.48 -0.55
C GLU A 12 -20.64 43.19 0.26
N VAL A 13 -21.82 42.99 0.85
CA VAL A 13 -22.13 41.75 1.58
C VAL A 13 -22.11 40.54 0.65
N ILE A 14 -22.74 40.64 -0.52
CA ILE A 14 -22.77 39.55 -1.51
C ILE A 14 -21.36 39.28 -2.05
N ALA A 15 -20.58 40.33 -2.35
CA ALA A 15 -19.20 40.19 -2.80
C ALA A 15 -18.33 39.51 -1.73
N ALA A 16 -18.49 39.87 -0.46
CA ALA A 16 -17.76 39.24 0.65
C ALA A 16 -18.13 37.76 0.81
N ILE A 17 -19.42 37.41 0.73
CA ILE A 17 -19.89 36.01 0.80
C ILE A 17 -19.37 35.20 -0.39
N ALA A 18 -19.39 35.77 -1.60
CA ALA A 18 -18.88 35.11 -2.80
C ALA A 18 -17.37 34.84 -2.68
N LEU A 19 -16.59 35.83 -2.26
CA LEU A 19 -15.15 35.67 -2.03
C LEU A 19 -14.84 34.65 -0.93
N LEU A 20 -15.59 34.70 0.17
CA LEU A 20 -15.46 33.73 1.26
C LEU A 20 -15.81 32.30 0.79
N SER A 21 -16.82 32.15 -0.06
CA SER A 21 -17.24 30.84 -0.58
C SER A 21 -16.16 30.21 -1.47
N VAL A 22 -15.57 31.00 -2.37
CA VAL A 22 -14.45 30.55 -3.22
C VAL A 22 -13.25 30.16 -2.35
N MET A 23 -12.96 30.93 -1.30
CA MET A 23 -11.90 30.62 -0.36
C MET A 23 -12.17 29.28 0.36
N ILE A 24 -13.36 29.08 0.93
CA ILE A 24 -13.70 27.83 1.62
C ILE A 24 -13.59 26.62 0.69
N LEU A 25 -14.09 26.73 -0.55
CA LEU A 25 -14.05 25.64 -1.53
C LEU A 25 -12.63 25.26 -1.93
N THR A 26 -11.73 26.25 -2.08
CA THR A 26 -10.32 25.99 -2.43
C THR A 26 -9.58 25.26 -1.31
N PHE A 27 -9.78 25.65 -0.04
CA PHE A 27 -9.16 24.94 1.09
C PHE A 27 -9.78 23.57 1.33
N ALA A 28 -11.09 23.41 1.18
CA ALA A 28 -11.77 22.12 1.35
C ALA A 28 -11.20 21.04 0.40
N TYR A 29 -10.93 21.41 -0.85
CA TYR A 29 -10.32 20.52 -1.83
C TYR A 29 -8.91 20.05 -1.40
N VAL A 30 -8.09 20.95 -0.85
CA VAL A 30 -6.74 20.61 -0.34
C VAL A 30 -6.84 19.65 0.85
N PHE A 31 -7.77 19.88 1.79
CA PHE A 31 -7.96 18.99 2.94
C PHE A 31 -8.42 17.59 2.55
N ILE A 32 -9.33 17.46 1.59
CA ILE A 32 -9.81 16.15 1.12
C ILE A 32 -8.67 15.37 0.46
N GLN A 33 -7.91 16.01 -0.44
CA GLN A 33 -6.75 15.37 -1.06
C GLN A 33 -5.68 14.99 -0.04
N SER A 34 -5.40 15.86 0.92
CA SER A 34 -4.40 15.59 1.97
C SER A 34 -4.79 14.36 2.81
N GLN A 35 -6.07 14.19 3.13
CA GLN A 35 -6.55 13.01 3.85
C GLN A 35 -6.43 11.72 3.02
N GLN A 36 -6.72 11.78 1.73
CA GLN A 36 -6.56 10.65 0.82
C GLN A 36 -5.08 10.22 0.73
N VAL A 37 -4.17 11.16 0.56
CA VAL A 37 -2.72 10.89 0.51
C VAL A 37 -2.22 10.32 1.84
N THR A 38 -2.66 10.88 2.97
CA THR A 38 -2.27 10.39 4.30
C THR A 38 -2.76 8.96 4.53
N THR A 39 -3.99 8.67 4.16
CA THR A 39 -4.58 7.32 4.26
C THR A 39 -3.87 6.32 3.36
N ASP A 40 -3.61 6.68 2.09
CA ASP A 40 -2.91 5.81 1.14
C ASP A 40 -1.47 5.52 1.58
N ASN A 41 -0.76 6.53 2.09
CA ASN A 41 0.58 6.35 2.65
C ASN A 41 0.56 5.45 3.89
N GLY A 42 -0.42 5.61 4.78
CA GLY A 42 -0.61 4.73 5.94
C GLY A 42 -0.85 3.27 5.54
N ALA A 43 -1.70 3.04 4.54
CA ALA A 43 -1.95 1.71 4.01
C ALA A 43 -0.71 1.11 3.34
N LYS A 44 0.01 1.89 2.53
CA LYS A 44 1.25 1.48 1.89
C LYS A 44 2.34 1.11 2.91
N LEU A 45 2.48 1.87 4.00
CA LEU A 45 3.43 1.58 5.07
C LEU A 45 3.07 0.28 5.80
N THR A 46 1.78 0.08 6.11
CA THR A 46 1.30 -1.18 6.69
C THR A 46 1.59 -2.36 5.76
N ALA A 47 1.25 -2.24 4.47
CA ALA A 47 1.54 -3.27 3.48
C ALA A 47 3.04 -3.59 3.41
N LEU A 48 3.91 -2.57 3.38
CA LEU A 48 5.36 -2.75 3.39
C LEU A 48 5.83 -3.49 4.64
N GLN A 49 5.34 -3.15 5.83
CA GLN A 49 5.71 -3.83 7.08
C GLN A 49 5.30 -5.32 7.06
N LEU A 50 4.13 -5.63 6.51
CA LEU A 50 3.67 -7.01 6.32
C LEU A 50 4.53 -7.76 5.30
N THR A 51 4.83 -7.14 4.16
CA THR A 51 5.73 -7.71 3.16
C THR A 51 7.11 -8.01 3.76
N GLN A 52 7.67 -7.07 4.54
CA GLN A 52 8.96 -7.25 5.22
C GLN A 52 8.93 -8.36 6.25
N LYS A 53 7.91 -8.38 7.12
CA LYS A 53 7.71 -9.43 8.11
C LYS A 53 7.66 -10.79 7.42
N LYS A 54 6.84 -10.92 6.38
CA LYS A 54 6.65 -12.21 5.71
C LYS A 54 7.89 -12.66 4.95
N LEU A 55 8.58 -11.74 4.30
CA LEU A 55 9.87 -12.03 3.66
C LEU A 55 10.88 -12.50 4.70
N SER A 56 10.98 -11.83 5.85
CA SER A 56 11.88 -12.25 6.95
C SER A 56 11.52 -13.62 7.49
N GLU A 57 10.23 -13.95 7.66
CA GLU A 57 9.78 -15.27 8.11
C GLU A 57 10.22 -16.35 7.12
N VAL A 58 9.98 -16.14 5.81
CA VAL A 58 10.33 -17.11 4.76
C VAL A 58 11.84 -17.32 4.69
N LEU A 59 12.63 -16.25 4.80
CA LEU A 59 14.09 -16.34 4.78
C LEU A 59 14.67 -16.97 6.06
N GLY A 60 13.99 -16.79 7.20
CA GLY A 60 14.43 -17.32 8.50
C GLY A 60 13.93 -18.73 8.82
N ALA A 61 12.97 -19.28 8.07
CA ALA A 61 12.31 -20.55 8.38
C ALA A 61 13.18 -21.82 8.22
N GLY A 62 14.41 -21.71 7.70
CA GLY A 62 15.34 -22.84 7.50
C GLY A 62 14.93 -23.81 6.38
N THR A 63 13.68 -23.77 5.95
CA THR A 63 13.16 -24.41 4.73
C THR A 63 12.18 -23.48 4.03
N LEU A 64 12.18 -23.49 2.70
CA LEU A 64 11.18 -22.76 1.93
C LEU A 64 9.76 -23.31 2.16
N PRO A 65 8.73 -22.45 2.09
CA PRO A 65 7.35 -22.89 2.21
C PRO A 65 7.02 -23.94 1.14
N GLY A 66 6.28 -24.98 1.53
CA GLY A 66 5.89 -26.05 0.62
C GLY A 66 4.98 -25.55 -0.52
N LYS A 67 5.09 -26.19 -1.68
CA LYS A 67 4.18 -25.95 -2.81
C LYS A 67 2.77 -26.40 -2.42
N SER A 68 1.83 -25.46 -2.40
CA SER A 68 0.41 -25.77 -2.23
C SER A 68 -0.11 -26.59 -3.43
N PRO A 69 -0.90 -27.66 -3.21
CA PRO A 69 -1.52 -28.42 -4.29
C PRO A 69 -2.63 -27.64 -5.01
N SER A 70 -3.19 -26.62 -4.35
CA SER A 70 -4.10 -25.65 -4.96
C SER A 70 -3.30 -24.40 -5.33
N ALA A 71 -3.31 -24.02 -6.60
CA ALA A 71 -2.75 -22.75 -7.03
C ALA A 71 -3.69 -21.62 -6.52
N PRO A 72 -3.23 -20.73 -5.63
CA PRO A 72 -4.03 -19.58 -5.22
C PRO A 72 -4.29 -18.68 -6.42
N THR A 73 -5.29 -17.80 -6.36
CA THR A 73 -5.51 -16.79 -7.39
C THR A 73 -4.86 -15.49 -6.93
N SER A 74 -3.85 -15.00 -7.65
CA SER A 74 -3.25 -13.70 -7.33
C SER A 74 -4.01 -12.57 -8.07
N PRO A 75 -4.23 -11.40 -7.44
CA PRO A 75 -4.92 -10.28 -8.08
C PRO A 75 -4.22 -9.75 -9.34
N THR A 76 -2.91 -9.95 -9.47
CA THR A 76 -2.14 -9.57 -10.66
C THR A 76 -1.31 -10.74 -11.18
N ALA A 77 -0.81 -10.62 -12.40
CA ALA A 77 0.07 -11.63 -12.98
C ALA A 77 1.28 -11.88 -12.07
N ALA A 78 1.59 -13.14 -11.81
CA ALA A 78 2.74 -13.54 -11.01
C ALA A 78 4.05 -13.01 -11.64
N PRO A 79 5.10 -12.77 -10.82
CA PRO A 79 6.43 -12.45 -11.34
C PRO A 79 6.90 -13.48 -12.39
N GLY A 80 7.68 -13.01 -13.36
CA GLY A 80 8.30 -13.91 -14.34
C GLY A 80 9.13 -15.00 -13.67
N ASN A 81 9.15 -16.19 -14.27
CA ASN A 81 9.86 -17.36 -13.74
C ASN A 81 9.37 -17.86 -12.36
N THR A 82 8.16 -17.52 -11.94
CA THR A 82 7.55 -18.13 -10.74
C THR A 82 7.45 -19.64 -10.93
N ASP A 83 7.94 -20.41 -9.95
CA ASP A 83 7.77 -21.86 -9.90
C ASP A 83 6.45 -22.23 -9.20
N TYR A 84 6.27 -21.65 -8.01
CA TYR A 84 5.02 -21.71 -7.25
C TYR A 84 4.91 -20.49 -6.36
N PHE A 85 3.70 -20.25 -5.86
CA PHE A 85 3.45 -19.23 -4.86
C PHE A 85 2.42 -19.71 -3.86
N ILE A 86 2.46 -19.11 -2.68
CA ILE A 86 1.50 -19.35 -1.62
C ILE A 86 0.80 -18.04 -1.27
N GLU A 87 -0.48 -18.17 -0.94
CA GLU A 87 -1.25 -17.10 -0.31
C GLU A 87 -1.07 -17.22 1.20
N SER A 88 -0.59 -16.15 1.82
CA SER A 88 -0.50 -15.99 3.26
C SER A 88 -1.66 -15.11 3.70
N ASN A 89 -2.76 -15.75 4.07
CA ASN A 89 -3.85 -15.08 4.76
C ASN A 89 -3.36 -14.78 6.18
N ASP A 90 -2.87 -13.57 6.41
CA ASP A 90 -2.60 -13.10 7.77
C ASP A 90 -3.95 -12.84 8.44
N LEU A 91 -4.51 -13.88 9.05
CA LEU A 91 -5.83 -13.96 9.71
C LEU A 91 -6.04 -12.99 10.90
N GLY A 92 -5.24 -11.93 11.02
CA GLY A 92 -5.26 -10.98 12.14
C GLY A 92 -5.27 -9.50 11.75
N LEU A 93 -5.29 -9.14 10.46
CA LEU A 93 -5.35 -7.75 10.01
C LEU A 93 -6.76 -7.40 9.52
N PRO A 94 -7.18 -6.13 9.68
CA PRO A 94 -8.45 -5.68 9.16
C PRO A 94 -8.51 -5.97 7.65
N ASN A 95 -9.64 -6.55 7.22
CA ASN A 95 -9.96 -6.91 5.84
C ASN A 95 -9.36 -5.92 4.84
N GLY A 96 -8.52 -6.41 3.91
CA GLY A 96 -7.96 -5.59 2.83
C GLY A 96 -6.46 -5.72 2.57
N TYR A 97 -5.75 -6.61 3.28
CA TYR A 97 -4.35 -6.93 2.99
C TYR A 97 -4.14 -8.41 2.71
N ASP A 98 -3.84 -8.73 1.46
CA ASP A 98 -3.56 -10.09 1.02
C ASP A 98 -2.07 -10.20 0.69
N THR A 99 -1.36 -11.14 1.33
CA THR A 99 0.07 -11.32 1.12
C THR A 99 0.35 -12.60 0.35
N TYR A 100 1.15 -12.51 -0.70
CA TYR A 100 1.56 -13.63 -1.54
C TYR A 100 3.07 -13.76 -1.52
N VAL A 101 3.56 -14.99 -1.38
CA VAL A 101 4.98 -15.32 -1.45
C VAL A 101 5.21 -16.13 -2.71
N TYR A 102 6.01 -15.61 -3.63
CA TYR A 102 6.39 -16.22 -4.89
C TYR A 102 7.81 -16.78 -4.78
N ILE A 103 7.95 -18.05 -5.10
CA ILE A 103 9.24 -18.72 -5.20
C ILE A 103 9.56 -18.84 -6.68
N LEU A 104 10.68 -18.23 -7.09
CA LEU A 104 11.09 -18.19 -8.49
C LEU A 104 12.07 -19.32 -8.79
N LYS A 105 12.07 -19.77 -10.05
CA LYS A 105 13.04 -20.73 -10.57
C LYS A 105 14.44 -20.12 -10.52
N THR A 106 15.41 -20.91 -10.09
CA THR A 106 16.83 -20.52 -10.13
C THR A 106 17.32 -20.53 -11.57
N ILE A 107 18.00 -19.45 -11.98
CA ILE A 107 18.65 -19.38 -13.28
C ILE A 107 20.02 -20.07 -13.12
N GLY A 108 20.16 -21.31 -13.60
CA GLY A 108 21.43 -22.05 -13.58
C GLY A 108 21.54 -23.20 -12.57
N GLY A 109 20.45 -23.60 -11.89
CA GLY A 109 20.34 -24.90 -11.21
C GLY A 109 21.07 -25.07 -9.87
N THR A 110 22.04 -24.23 -9.52
CA THR A 110 22.69 -24.22 -8.19
C THR A 110 22.92 -22.78 -7.74
N GLY A 111 22.20 -22.35 -6.70
CA GLY A 111 22.31 -20.98 -6.20
C GLY A 111 21.14 -20.54 -5.33
N ALA A 112 21.30 -19.34 -4.78
CA ALA A 112 20.29 -18.57 -4.07
C ALA A 112 18.92 -18.61 -4.78
N ILE A 113 17.87 -19.02 -4.06
CA ILE A 113 16.51 -19.12 -4.60
C ILE A 113 15.84 -17.74 -4.47
N PRO A 114 15.42 -17.09 -5.56
CA PRO A 114 14.76 -15.79 -5.46
C PRO A 114 13.37 -15.94 -4.86
N VAL A 115 13.09 -15.12 -3.86
CA VAL A 115 11.81 -15.02 -3.18
C VAL A 115 11.28 -13.61 -3.39
N VAL A 116 10.05 -13.51 -3.89
CA VAL A 116 9.32 -12.25 -4.01
C VAL A 116 8.12 -12.31 -3.10
N VAL A 117 7.87 -11.25 -2.34
CA VAL A 117 6.67 -11.13 -1.52
C VAL A 117 5.89 -9.92 -1.99
N ARG A 118 4.58 -10.09 -2.22
CA ARG A 118 3.67 -9.00 -2.52
C ARG A 118 2.61 -8.91 -1.45
N THR A 119 2.39 -7.73 -0.89
CA THR A 119 1.22 -7.44 -0.06
C THR A 119 0.33 -6.45 -0.79
N TYR A 120 -0.90 -6.87 -1.09
CA TYR A 120 -1.92 -6.04 -1.70
C TYR A 120 -2.58 -5.15 -0.65
N TYR A 121 -2.95 -3.93 -1.05
CA TYR A 121 -3.73 -3.00 -0.24
C TYR A 121 -4.71 -2.27 -1.17
N GLY A 122 -5.96 -2.71 -1.16
CA GLY A 122 -6.94 -2.34 -2.19
C GLY A 122 -6.52 -2.90 -3.57
N THR A 123 -6.40 -2.04 -4.58
CA THR A 123 -5.98 -2.43 -5.95
C THR A 123 -4.47 -2.29 -6.20
N LYS A 124 -3.72 -1.82 -5.20
CA LYS A 124 -2.27 -1.60 -5.27
C LYS A 124 -1.56 -2.71 -4.50
N TYR A 125 -0.24 -2.83 -4.69
CA TYR A 125 0.59 -3.71 -3.90
C TYR A 125 1.97 -3.12 -3.64
N VAL A 126 2.59 -3.55 -2.56
CA VAL A 126 4.03 -3.40 -2.32
C VAL A 126 4.69 -4.72 -2.63
N GLU A 127 5.85 -4.67 -3.29
CA GLU A 127 6.65 -5.85 -3.62
C GLU A 127 8.05 -5.69 -3.01
N LEU A 128 8.54 -6.75 -2.37
CA LEU A 128 9.93 -6.88 -1.97
C LEU A 128 10.50 -8.18 -2.51
N TYR A 129 11.79 -8.15 -2.82
CA TYR A 129 12.54 -9.30 -3.33
C TYR A 129 13.76 -9.55 -2.45
N ASN A 130 14.12 -10.81 -2.27
CA ASN A 130 15.40 -11.21 -1.73
C ASN A 130 15.73 -12.65 -2.15
N TYR A 131 16.86 -13.14 -1.69
CA TYR A 131 17.35 -14.47 -2.00
C TYR A 131 17.35 -15.36 -0.76
N TYR A 132 16.72 -16.51 -0.87
CA TYR A 132 16.82 -17.58 0.09
C TYR A 132 18.10 -18.38 -0.16
N THR A 133 18.94 -18.45 0.86
CA THR A 133 20.15 -19.28 0.87
C THR A 133 20.06 -20.28 2.01
N THR A 134 20.28 -21.56 1.73
CA THR A 134 20.54 -22.51 2.80
C THR A 134 21.94 -22.24 3.33
N ASN A 135 22.06 -21.54 4.45
CA ASN A 135 23.34 -21.52 5.15
C ASN A 135 23.61 -22.95 5.63
N SER A 136 24.56 -23.62 4.99
CA SER A 136 25.21 -24.79 5.59
C SER A 136 26.03 -24.28 6.77
N ASN A 137 25.48 -24.37 7.98
CA ASN A 137 26.30 -24.42 9.19
C ASN A 137 26.98 -25.79 9.28
#